data_AF-A0A399Q1Z2-F1
#
_entry.id   AF-A0A399Q1Z2-F1
#
_cell.length_a   1.000
_cell.length_b   1.000
_cell.length_c   1.000
_cell.angle_alpha   90.00
_cell.angle_beta   90.00
_cell.angle_gamma   90.00
#
_symmetry.space_group_name_H-M   'P 1'
#
loop_
_entity.id
_entity.type
_entity.pdbx_description
1 polymer ?
#
loop_
_entity_poly.entity_id
_entity_poly.type
_entity_poly.pdbx_seq_one_letter_code
_entity_poly.pdbx_strand_id
1 'polypeptide(L)'
;MNRILVWLVILLISGCVSHELAPNVTPDKSAQAVQFDSYGVTQSYTGPETASYLTEYYNNISISMCRANPRAPKFLCSGVMLRATQHSTAFHFWDPNPNSTGVSFSWLSKDAKFSKLVFGYNNGFIFSPYFYKSAGKVEPEILCFFPVDGATTSRTNSGCGETPGVPSSYPCQGQNINTAAQYIAHYNSQPNKYGYLCGFDVRDALNEKATQAFNEAVKAQGQGGTFAFNTQNEFRLENWGQGKGPVLPIMAIFYLNDTGKPAAQYDQRDFKTQTGIWIPMIRMTLPQTPAADAKFEFITADQAISS
;
A
#
# COMPACT_ATOMS: atom_id res chain seq x y z
N MET A 1 33.59 -55.31 64.07
CA MET A 1 33.41 -54.71 62.73
C MET A 1 34.17 -53.39 62.69
N ASN A 2 35.19 -53.34 61.82
CA ASN A 2 36.06 -52.25 61.30
C ASN A 2 36.37 -51.04 62.21
N ARG A 3 37.61 -50.82 62.71
CA ARG A 3 38.88 -50.43 62.03
C ARG A 3 38.75 -49.07 61.29
N ILE A 4 39.66 -48.08 61.32
CA ILE A 4 41.01 -47.83 61.84
C ILE A 4 41.40 -46.38 61.39
N LEU A 5 42.33 -45.72 62.12
CA LEU A 5 43.27 -44.61 61.74
C LEU A 5 42.75 -43.35 61.00
N VAL A 6 42.88 -42.13 61.53
CA VAL A 6 44.11 -41.29 61.70
C VAL A 6 44.84 -41.00 60.37
N TRP A 7 44.87 -39.73 59.93
CA TRP A 7 46.09 -38.90 59.81
C TRP A 7 45.80 -37.48 59.32
N LEU A 8 46.37 -36.55 60.10
CA LEU A 8 46.81 -35.17 59.90
C LEU A 8 47.30 -34.75 58.48
N VAL A 9 47.14 -33.42 58.24
CA VAL A 9 48.12 -32.43 57.70
C VAL A 9 47.98 -31.87 56.26
N ILE A 10 47.56 -30.58 56.24
CA ILE A 10 48.15 -29.36 55.60
C ILE A 10 48.03 -29.11 54.08
N LEU A 11 47.35 -27.97 53.81
CA LEU A 11 47.45 -26.93 52.76
C LEU A 11 47.88 -27.28 51.34
N LEU A 12 47.04 -26.87 50.38
CA LEU A 12 47.46 -26.05 49.23
C LEU A 12 46.34 -25.08 48.85
N ILE A 13 46.71 -23.81 48.74
CA ILE A 13 45.86 -22.69 48.32
C ILE A 13 45.77 -22.73 46.79
N SER A 14 44.56 -22.75 46.24
CA SER A 14 44.34 -22.47 44.81
C SER A 14 43.06 -21.67 44.69
N GLY A 15 43.22 -20.42 44.26
CA GLY A 15 42.12 -19.49 44.05
C GLY A 15 41.18 -19.99 42.96
N CYS A 16 39.90 -20.13 43.30
CA CYS A 16 38.85 -20.20 42.31
C CYS A 16 38.42 -18.78 41.99
N VAL A 17 38.92 -18.24 40.87
CA VAL A 17 38.33 -17.06 40.22
C VAL A 17 37.02 -17.51 39.60
N SER A 18 35.92 -16.90 40.02
CA SER A 18 34.61 -17.06 39.39
C SER A 18 34.65 -16.46 37.99
N HIS A 19 34.50 -17.29 36.96
CA HIS A 19 34.25 -16.84 35.60
C HIS A 19 32.81 -16.33 35.49
N GLU A 20 32.65 -15.01 35.43
CA GLU A 20 31.51 -14.38 34.75
C GLU A 20 31.68 -14.59 33.24
N LEU A 21 30.65 -15.12 32.59
CA LEU A 21 30.52 -15.10 31.14
C LEU A 21 29.25 -14.35 30.77
N ALA A 22 29.31 -13.03 30.94
CA ALA A 22 28.59 -12.10 30.09
C ALA A 22 29.62 -11.49 29.14
N PRO A 23 29.54 -11.69 27.81
CA PRO A 23 30.31 -10.87 26.89
C PRO A 23 29.67 -9.49 26.83
N ASN A 24 30.35 -8.53 27.46
CA ASN A 24 30.32 -7.12 27.12
C ASN A 24 30.56 -6.98 25.62
N VAL A 25 29.53 -6.60 24.87
CA VAL A 25 29.70 -6.05 23.53
C VAL A 25 29.93 -4.56 23.69
N THR A 26 31.21 -4.18 23.61
CA THR A 26 31.66 -2.83 23.24
C THR A 26 30.91 -2.37 21.99
N PRO A 27 30.34 -1.15 21.96
CA PRO A 27 29.74 -0.63 20.73
C PRO A 27 30.87 -0.28 19.77
N ASP A 28 31.13 -1.20 18.84
CA ASP A 28 32.00 -0.94 17.71
C ASP A 28 31.35 0.12 16.81
N LYS A 29 32.15 1.12 16.48
CA LYS A 29 31.82 2.22 15.59
C LYS A 29 31.81 1.70 14.15
N SER A 30 30.73 1.05 13.71
CA SER A 30 30.48 0.83 12.27
C SER A 30 29.07 0.36 11.92
N ALA A 31 28.09 0.51 12.81
CA ALA A 31 26.69 0.43 12.41
C ALA A 31 26.22 1.83 11.97
N GLN A 32 26.23 2.09 10.67
CA GLN A 32 25.52 3.24 10.10
C GLN A 32 24.02 3.03 10.35
N ALA A 33 23.55 3.52 11.50
CA ALA A 33 22.16 3.79 11.74
C ALA A 33 21.69 4.75 10.64
N VAL A 34 20.67 4.35 9.87
CA VAL A 34 19.98 5.29 8.99
C VAL A 34 19.26 6.28 9.89
N GLN A 35 19.92 7.41 10.11
CA GLN A 35 19.42 8.53 10.88
C GLN A 35 18.26 9.14 10.07
N PHE A 36 17.03 8.98 10.55
CA PHE A 36 15.90 9.74 10.04
C PHE A 36 16.01 11.18 10.56
N ASP A 37 16.81 11.98 9.87
CA ASP A 37 16.89 13.40 10.14
C ASP A 37 15.57 14.08 9.78
N SER A 38 14.99 14.70 10.80
CA SER A 38 13.82 15.56 10.72
C SER A 38 14.27 16.97 10.32
N TYR A 39 14.45 17.19 9.02
CA TYR A 39 14.51 18.54 8.43
C TYR A 39 13.81 18.51 7.07
N GLY A 40 13.05 19.57 6.77
CA GLY A 40 12.22 19.72 5.58
C GLY A 40 13.00 19.71 4.26
N VAL A 41 13.48 18.55 3.86
CA VAL A 41 14.01 18.25 2.54
C VAL A 41 12.85 17.71 1.70
N THR A 42 12.57 18.36 0.58
CA THR A 42 11.80 17.78 -0.52
C THR A 42 12.53 16.52 -0.97
N GLN A 43 12.18 15.38 -0.40
CA GLN A 43 12.72 14.09 -0.84
C GLN A 43 12.17 13.82 -2.24
N SER A 44 12.98 14.13 -3.26
CA SER A 44 12.77 13.71 -4.64
C SER A 44 13.55 12.43 -4.84
N TYR A 45 12.85 11.30 -4.84
CA TYR A 45 13.46 10.00 -5.12
C TYR A 45 13.93 9.95 -6.57
N THR A 46 15.09 9.34 -6.80
CA THR A 46 15.50 8.96 -8.16
C THR A 46 14.57 7.87 -8.70
N GLY A 47 14.59 7.65 -10.01
CA GLY A 47 13.84 6.57 -10.64
C GLY A 47 14.15 5.17 -10.08
N PRO A 48 15.43 4.77 -9.97
CA PRO A 48 15.82 3.50 -9.36
C PRO A 48 15.37 3.35 -7.89
N GLU A 49 15.52 4.40 -7.08
CA GLU A 49 15.04 4.38 -5.69
C GLU A 49 13.52 4.21 -5.62
N THR A 50 12.79 4.92 -6.49
CA THR A 50 11.33 4.79 -6.57
C THR A 50 10.92 3.35 -6.89
N ALA A 51 11.55 2.70 -7.88
CA ALA A 51 11.30 1.29 -8.19
C ALA A 51 11.60 0.35 -7.01
N SER A 52 12.69 0.62 -6.29
CA SER A 52 13.09 -0.13 -5.10
C SER A 52 12.06 0.00 -3.96
N TYR A 53 11.63 1.23 -3.65
CA TYR A 53 10.60 1.47 -2.63
C TYR A 53 9.26 0.83 -3.00
N LEU A 54 8.82 0.91 -4.26
CA LEU A 54 7.59 0.24 -4.69
C LEU A 54 7.67 -1.27 -4.52
N THR A 55 8.85 -1.86 -4.79
CA THR A 55 9.11 -3.28 -4.54
C THR A 55 9.06 -3.61 -3.05
N GLU A 56 9.61 -2.76 -2.18
CA GLU A 56 9.55 -2.92 -0.73
C GLU A 56 8.10 -2.83 -0.22
N TYR A 57 7.37 -1.79 -0.61
CA TYR A 57 5.96 -1.59 -0.22
C TYR A 57 5.09 -2.77 -0.66
N TYR A 58 5.28 -3.28 -1.89
CA TYR A 58 4.55 -4.45 -2.37
C TYR A 58 4.85 -5.71 -1.54
N ASN A 59 6.11 -5.94 -1.16
CA ASN A 59 6.54 -7.15 -0.45
C ASN A 59 6.30 -7.09 1.06
N ASN A 60 6.07 -5.92 1.65
CA ASN A 60 5.92 -5.74 3.09
C ASN A 60 4.54 -6.17 3.60
N ILE A 61 4.37 -7.49 3.72
CA ILE A 61 3.15 -8.15 4.24
C ILE A 61 3.25 -8.53 5.73
N SER A 62 4.40 -8.33 6.37
CA SER A 62 4.60 -8.72 7.78
C SER A 62 3.95 -7.76 8.78
N ILE A 63 3.54 -6.57 8.33
CA ILE A 63 2.89 -5.56 9.16
C ILE A 63 1.38 -5.56 8.97
N SER A 64 0.65 -5.34 10.06
CA SER A 64 -0.80 -5.10 10.07
C SER A 64 -1.16 -3.63 10.31
N MET A 65 -0.18 -2.82 10.72
CA MET A 65 -0.32 -1.40 11.03
C MET A 65 1.03 -0.69 10.85
N CYS A 66 0.98 0.61 10.60
CA CYS A 66 2.16 1.44 10.48
C CYS A 66 2.64 1.92 11.85
N ARG A 67 3.96 1.99 12.05
CA ARG A 67 4.60 2.55 13.27
C ARG A 67 4.11 1.92 14.59
N ALA A 68 3.68 0.66 14.56
CA ALA A 68 3.04 -0.02 15.69
C ALA A 68 1.86 0.76 16.33
N ASN A 69 1.18 1.60 15.53
CA ASN A 69 0.03 2.38 15.97
C ASN A 69 -1.27 1.73 15.46
N PRO A 70 -2.17 1.26 16.33
CA PRO A 70 -3.41 0.61 15.90
C PRO A 70 -4.34 1.55 15.12
N ARG A 71 -4.15 2.87 15.18
CA ARG A 71 -4.90 3.86 14.39
C ARG A 71 -4.26 4.19 13.05
N ALA A 72 -3.17 3.51 12.67
CA ALA A 72 -2.48 3.74 11.41
C ALA A 72 -2.56 2.48 10.54
N PRO A 73 -3.61 2.32 9.70
CA PRO A 73 -3.73 1.19 8.79
C PRO A 73 -2.50 1.04 7.90
N LYS A 74 -2.16 -0.21 7.53
CA LYS A 74 -0.92 -0.49 6.78
C LYS A 74 -0.82 0.22 5.42
N PHE A 75 -1.93 0.64 4.81
CA PHE A 75 -1.91 1.41 3.56
C PHE A 75 -1.23 2.78 3.68
N LEU A 76 -1.01 3.29 4.91
CA LEU A 76 -0.32 4.56 5.14
C LEU A 76 1.21 4.46 4.97
N CYS A 77 1.78 3.25 4.92
CA CYS A 77 3.22 3.00 4.84
C CYS A 77 3.61 1.75 4.04
N SER A 78 2.67 1.05 3.41
CA SER A 78 2.92 -0.19 2.66
C SER A 78 1.87 -0.39 1.56
N GLY A 79 2.18 -1.31 0.66
CA GLY A 79 1.48 -1.54 -0.60
C GLY A 79 1.56 -0.37 -1.57
N VAL A 80 1.16 -0.63 -2.81
CA VAL A 80 1.26 0.33 -3.91
C VAL A 80 -0.12 0.90 -4.19
N MET A 81 -0.35 2.15 -3.78
CA MET A 81 -1.60 2.88 -4.04
C MET A 81 -1.54 3.53 -5.43
N LEU A 82 -2.29 2.98 -6.38
CA LEU A 82 -2.20 3.34 -7.79
C LEU A 82 -3.56 3.64 -8.40
N ARG A 83 -3.60 4.58 -9.34
CA ARG A 83 -4.80 4.89 -10.12
C ARG A 83 -4.49 4.74 -11.58
N ALA A 84 -5.22 3.87 -12.26
CA ALA A 84 -5.20 3.79 -13.71
C ALA A 84 -5.95 4.99 -14.30
N THR A 85 -5.41 5.56 -15.36
CA THR A 85 -5.98 6.73 -16.04
C THR A 85 -5.94 6.53 -17.55
N GLN A 86 -6.58 7.45 -18.26
CA GLN A 86 -6.32 7.68 -19.69
C GLN A 86 -5.68 9.05 -19.83
N HIS A 87 -4.68 9.12 -20.70
CA HIS A 87 -4.12 10.41 -21.09
C HIS A 87 -5.17 11.21 -21.87
N SER A 88 -5.08 12.53 -21.81
CA SER A 88 -5.94 13.44 -22.54
C SER A 88 -5.23 14.77 -22.73
N THR A 89 -5.55 15.50 -23.79
CA THR A 89 -5.14 16.89 -23.95
C THR A 89 -6.17 17.87 -23.38
N ALA A 90 -7.35 17.38 -22.95
CA ALA A 90 -8.45 18.20 -22.43
C ALA A 90 -8.47 18.29 -20.90
N PHE A 91 -7.75 17.40 -20.21
CA PHE A 91 -7.64 17.36 -18.76
C PHE A 91 -6.32 16.71 -18.35
N HIS A 92 -5.86 16.99 -17.14
CA HIS A 92 -4.65 16.40 -16.60
C HIS A 92 -4.93 15.06 -15.92
N PHE A 93 -4.00 14.11 -16.00
CA PHE A 93 -4.23 12.75 -15.47
C PHE A 93 -4.48 12.71 -13.95
N TRP A 94 -4.00 13.73 -13.21
CA TRP A 94 -4.18 13.85 -11.76
C TRP A 94 -5.49 14.53 -11.37
N ASP A 95 -6.21 15.12 -12.32
CA ASP A 95 -7.46 15.81 -12.05
C ASP A 95 -8.62 14.79 -12.01
N PRO A 96 -9.42 14.77 -10.94
CA PRO A 96 -10.62 13.94 -10.87
C PRO A 96 -11.63 14.35 -11.95
N ASN A 97 -12.54 13.45 -12.32
CA ASN A 97 -13.72 13.88 -13.07
C ASN A 97 -14.48 14.94 -12.24
N PRO A 98 -14.77 16.14 -12.78
CA PRO A 98 -15.43 17.22 -12.03
C PRO A 98 -16.78 16.83 -11.43
N ASN A 99 -17.47 15.85 -12.03
CA ASN A 99 -18.77 15.35 -11.58
C ASN A 99 -18.64 14.17 -10.59
N SER A 100 -17.43 13.70 -10.29
CA SER A 100 -17.22 12.60 -9.34
C SER A 100 -17.25 13.10 -7.90
N THR A 101 -17.79 12.31 -6.99
CA THR A 101 -17.84 12.60 -5.55
C THR A 101 -16.61 12.11 -4.77
N GLY A 102 -15.65 11.49 -5.46
CA GLY A 102 -14.44 10.91 -4.90
C GLY A 102 -13.52 10.40 -6.01
N VAL A 103 -12.41 9.74 -5.65
CA VAL A 103 -11.43 9.25 -6.62
C VAL A 103 -11.06 7.81 -6.34
N SER A 104 -11.19 6.95 -7.35
CA SER A 104 -10.91 5.52 -7.20
C SER A 104 -9.43 5.21 -7.41
N PHE A 105 -8.88 4.39 -6.53
CA PHE A 105 -7.54 3.82 -6.60
C PHE A 105 -7.62 2.31 -6.45
N SER A 106 -6.58 1.60 -6.84
CA SER A 106 -6.32 0.23 -6.42
C SER A 106 -5.14 0.23 -5.44
N TRP A 107 -5.02 -0.84 -4.68
CA TRP A 107 -3.91 -1.05 -3.75
C TRP A 107 -3.30 -2.42 -3.95
N LEU A 108 -2.09 -2.46 -4.47
CA LEU A 108 -1.42 -3.70 -4.84
C LEU A 108 -0.42 -4.09 -3.74
N SER A 109 -0.58 -5.28 -3.19
CA SER A 109 0.37 -5.88 -2.26
C SER A 109 0.46 -7.39 -2.52
N LYS A 110 1.53 -8.03 -2.02
CA LYS A 110 1.78 -9.45 -2.24
C LYS A 110 0.69 -10.36 -1.63
N ASP A 111 -0.07 -9.89 -0.66
CA ASP A 111 -1.23 -10.57 -0.07
C ASP A 111 -2.59 -10.13 -0.66
N ALA A 112 -2.59 -9.16 -1.59
CA ALA A 112 -3.77 -8.57 -2.23
C ALA A 112 -3.52 -8.32 -3.74
N LYS A 113 -3.31 -9.40 -4.48
CA LYS A 113 -2.94 -9.36 -5.90
C LYS A 113 -4.16 -9.27 -6.82
N PHE A 114 -3.98 -8.63 -7.97
CA PHE A 114 -4.91 -8.65 -9.10
C PHE A 114 -4.15 -8.64 -10.44
N SER A 115 -4.75 -9.21 -11.48
CA SER A 115 -4.08 -9.46 -12.78
C SER A 115 -4.26 -8.37 -13.82
N LYS A 116 -5.18 -7.41 -13.58
CA LYS A 116 -5.51 -6.35 -14.54
C LYS A 116 -5.93 -5.05 -13.86
N LEU A 117 -5.93 -3.96 -14.62
CA LEU A 117 -6.50 -2.67 -14.21
C LEU A 117 -7.94 -2.52 -14.71
N VAL A 118 -8.65 -1.58 -14.08
CA VAL A 118 -10.00 -1.18 -14.50
C VAL A 118 -10.01 -0.77 -15.98
N PHE A 119 -11.10 -1.12 -16.68
CA PHE A 119 -11.34 -0.79 -18.10
C PHE A 119 -10.25 -1.22 -19.09
N GLY A 120 -9.32 -2.10 -18.70
CA GLY A 120 -8.20 -2.51 -19.55
C GLY A 120 -7.16 -1.42 -19.76
N TYR A 121 -7.09 -0.41 -18.88
CA TYR A 121 -6.09 0.64 -18.93
C TYR A 121 -4.68 0.10 -18.73
N ASN A 122 -3.69 0.78 -19.30
CA ASN A 122 -2.29 0.34 -19.31
C ASN A 122 -1.32 1.39 -18.74
N ASN A 123 -1.81 2.48 -18.17
CA ASN A 123 -1.01 3.52 -17.54
C ASN A 123 -1.77 4.21 -16.40
N GLY A 124 -1.05 5.00 -15.63
CA GLY A 124 -1.61 5.77 -14.52
C GLY A 124 -0.53 6.34 -13.62
N PHE A 125 -0.89 6.62 -12.38
CA PHE A 125 0.04 7.19 -11.40
C PHE A 125 -0.06 6.50 -10.04
N ILE A 126 0.99 6.68 -9.24
CA ILE A 126 1.16 6.07 -7.93
C ILE A 126 1.32 7.17 -6.89
N PHE A 127 0.57 7.06 -5.80
CA PHE A 127 0.79 7.87 -4.61
C PHE A 127 1.86 7.24 -3.72
N SER A 128 2.73 8.10 -3.17
CA SER A 128 3.54 7.76 -2.03
C SER A 128 2.64 7.41 -0.84
N PRO A 129 2.94 6.35 -0.08
CA PRO A 129 2.30 6.14 1.21
C PRO A 129 2.41 7.41 2.06
N TYR A 130 1.32 7.82 2.71
CA TYR A 130 1.22 9.13 3.35
C TYR A 130 2.29 9.40 4.42
N PHE A 131 2.82 8.35 5.06
CA PHE A 131 3.91 8.47 6.03
C PHE A 131 5.29 8.71 5.41
N TYR A 132 5.43 8.55 4.08
CA TYR A 132 6.67 8.76 3.32
C TYR A 132 6.55 9.86 2.25
N LYS A 133 5.39 10.53 2.15
CA LYS A 133 5.23 11.65 1.22
C LYS A 133 6.17 12.81 1.58
N SER A 134 6.62 13.55 0.57
CA SER A 134 7.42 14.76 0.77
C SER A 134 6.63 15.85 1.53
N ALA A 135 7.34 16.78 2.17
CA ALA A 135 6.72 17.91 2.86
C ALA A 135 5.83 18.75 1.91
N GLY A 136 4.73 19.30 2.45
CA GLY A 136 3.79 20.14 1.70
C GLY A 136 2.81 19.37 0.79
N LYS A 137 2.87 18.03 0.77
CA LYS A 137 1.89 17.21 0.05
C LYS A 137 0.64 16.97 0.89
N VAL A 138 -0.53 17.03 0.26
CA VAL A 138 -1.82 16.75 0.90
C VAL A 138 -2.03 15.24 1.08
N GLU A 139 -2.92 14.88 2.00
CA GLU A 139 -3.36 13.51 2.28
C GLU A 139 -4.86 13.41 2.03
N PRO A 140 -5.32 13.16 0.79
CA PRO A 140 -6.73 12.96 0.55
C PRO A 140 -7.28 11.85 1.46
N GLU A 141 -8.36 12.08 2.21
CA GLU A 141 -8.93 11.05 3.08
C GLU A 141 -9.23 9.77 2.29
N ILE A 142 -8.81 8.63 2.81
CA ILE A 142 -9.13 7.31 2.27
C ILE A 142 -10.43 6.86 2.93
N LEU A 143 -11.50 6.80 2.15
CA LEU A 143 -12.87 6.68 2.66
C LEU A 143 -13.29 5.22 2.88
N CYS A 144 -13.08 4.37 1.88
CA CYS A 144 -13.47 2.97 1.93
C CYS A 144 -12.63 2.10 0.99
N PHE A 145 -12.61 0.80 1.27
CA PHE A 145 -11.93 -0.20 0.47
C PHE A 145 -12.87 -1.37 0.12
N PHE A 146 -12.87 -1.76 -1.14
CA PHE A 146 -13.57 -2.92 -1.66
C PHE A 146 -12.54 -3.99 -2.07
N PRO A 147 -12.67 -5.24 -1.58
CA PRO A 147 -11.77 -6.34 -1.95
C PRO A 147 -11.73 -6.66 -3.46
N VAL A 148 -12.74 -6.23 -4.21
CA VAL A 148 -12.86 -6.27 -5.68
C VAL A 148 -13.57 -5.01 -6.14
N ASP A 149 -13.64 -4.74 -7.45
CA ASP A 149 -14.34 -3.57 -8.03
C ASP A 149 -15.70 -3.31 -7.36
N GLY A 150 -15.82 -2.12 -6.77
CA GLY A 150 -16.95 -1.73 -5.96
C GLY A 150 -18.11 -1.16 -6.78
N ALA A 151 -17.92 -0.81 -8.05
CA ALA A 151 -18.86 0.02 -8.81
C ALA A 151 -19.12 1.39 -8.14
N THR A 152 -18.07 2.03 -7.63
CA THR A 152 -18.18 3.23 -6.77
C THR A 152 -18.83 4.44 -7.42
N THR A 153 -18.93 4.50 -8.76
CA THR A 153 -19.65 5.57 -9.47
C THR A 153 -21.16 5.53 -9.28
N SER A 154 -21.71 4.37 -8.95
CA SER A 154 -23.16 4.14 -8.86
C SER A 154 -23.67 4.10 -7.41
N ARG A 155 -22.82 4.42 -6.43
CA ARG A 155 -23.10 4.30 -5.01
C ARG A 155 -23.34 5.63 -4.33
N THR A 156 -24.08 5.60 -3.22
CA THR A 156 -24.25 6.75 -2.32
C THR A 156 -22.98 7.02 -1.49
N ASN A 157 -22.99 8.05 -0.65
CA ASN A 157 -21.92 8.39 0.30
C ASN A 157 -20.52 8.45 -0.35
N SER A 158 -20.37 9.28 -1.39
CA SER A 158 -19.13 9.46 -2.14
C SER A 158 -18.54 8.18 -2.76
N GLY A 159 -19.38 7.18 -3.02
CA GLY A 159 -18.96 5.89 -3.57
C GLY A 159 -18.77 4.80 -2.53
N CYS A 160 -18.93 5.11 -1.24
CA CYS A 160 -18.72 4.18 -0.13
C CYS A 160 -20.01 3.62 0.48
N GLY A 161 -21.18 4.12 0.05
CA GLY A 161 -22.49 3.63 0.50
C GLY A 161 -22.97 2.43 -0.31
N GLU A 162 -24.26 2.16 -0.19
CA GLU A 162 -24.95 1.18 -1.01
C GLU A 162 -25.08 1.62 -2.48
N THR A 163 -25.17 0.63 -3.35
CA THR A 163 -25.79 0.77 -4.66
C THR A 163 -27.30 0.92 -4.44
N PRO A 164 -27.96 1.97 -4.97
CA PRO A 164 -29.40 2.17 -4.81
C PRO A 164 -30.22 0.93 -5.19
N GLY A 165 -31.11 0.51 -4.31
CA GLY A 165 -31.96 -0.67 -4.51
C GLY A 165 -31.27 -2.02 -4.30
N VAL A 166 -30.00 -2.06 -3.85
CA VAL A 166 -29.25 -3.29 -3.59
C VAL A 166 -28.82 -3.37 -2.12
N PRO A 167 -29.66 -3.87 -1.21
CA PRO A 167 -29.38 -3.88 0.23
C PRO A 167 -28.09 -4.61 0.62
N SER A 168 -27.72 -5.68 -0.11
CA SER A 168 -26.50 -6.45 0.13
C SER A 168 -25.21 -5.63 -0.06
N SER A 169 -25.29 -4.49 -0.76
CA SER A 169 -24.15 -3.64 -1.05
C SER A 169 -23.88 -2.56 0.01
N TYR A 170 -24.73 -2.44 1.04
CA TYR A 170 -24.53 -1.50 2.16
C TYR A 170 -23.15 -1.67 2.81
N PRO A 171 -22.53 -0.65 3.42
CA PRO A 171 -21.20 -0.79 4.05
C PRO A 171 -21.09 -2.04 4.95
N CYS A 172 -19.97 -2.78 4.84
CA CYS A 172 -19.83 -4.11 5.44
C CYS A 172 -20.07 -4.08 6.95
N GLN A 173 -19.45 -3.12 7.66
CA GLN A 173 -19.62 -2.98 9.11
C GLN A 173 -21.08 -2.69 9.50
N GLY A 174 -21.81 -1.95 8.66
CA GLY A 174 -23.24 -1.68 8.85
C GLY A 174 -24.14 -2.92 8.69
N GLN A 175 -23.61 -3.98 8.09
CA GLN A 175 -24.27 -5.29 7.96
C GLN A 175 -23.71 -6.33 8.94
N ASN A 176 -22.89 -5.93 9.93
CA ASN A 176 -22.15 -6.82 10.83
C ASN A 176 -21.14 -7.74 10.13
N ILE A 177 -20.70 -7.37 8.92
CA ILE A 177 -19.61 -8.04 8.19
C ILE A 177 -18.31 -7.33 8.58
N ASN A 178 -17.60 -7.89 9.55
CA ASN A 178 -16.39 -7.29 10.13
C ASN A 178 -15.13 -8.14 9.91
N THR A 179 -15.28 -9.33 9.31
CA THR A 179 -14.18 -10.28 9.10
C THR A 179 -14.14 -10.77 7.66
N ALA A 180 -12.99 -11.25 7.23
CA ALA A 180 -12.81 -11.86 5.92
C ALA A 180 -13.74 -13.06 5.73
N ALA A 181 -13.92 -13.90 6.77
CA ALA A 181 -14.81 -15.05 6.71
C ALA A 181 -16.27 -14.64 6.46
N GLN A 182 -16.75 -13.60 7.15
CA GLN A 182 -18.08 -13.03 6.94
C GLN A 182 -18.20 -12.41 5.54
N TYR A 183 -17.17 -11.71 5.07
CA TYR A 183 -17.16 -11.16 3.72
C TYR A 183 -17.20 -12.27 2.67
N ILE A 184 -16.46 -13.37 2.84
CA ILE A 184 -16.48 -14.50 1.90
C ILE A 184 -17.85 -15.20 1.90
N ALA A 185 -18.50 -15.35 3.06
CA ALA A 185 -19.87 -15.85 3.12
C ALA A 185 -20.84 -14.93 2.37
N HIS A 186 -20.77 -13.62 2.61
CA HIS A 186 -21.52 -12.60 1.86
C HIS A 186 -21.25 -12.70 0.36
N TYR A 187 -19.97 -12.68 0.00
CA TYR A 187 -19.48 -12.77 -1.36
C TYR A 187 -20.06 -13.99 -2.06
N ASN A 188 -19.99 -15.19 -1.47
CA ASN A 188 -20.51 -16.41 -2.07
C ASN A 188 -22.04 -16.45 -2.14
N SER A 189 -22.74 -15.74 -1.27
CA SER A 189 -24.21 -15.63 -1.31
C SER A 189 -24.73 -14.78 -2.47
N GLN A 190 -23.91 -13.88 -3.02
CA GLN A 190 -24.33 -13.00 -4.11
C GLN A 190 -24.11 -13.67 -5.49
N PRO A 191 -25.15 -13.89 -6.31
CA PRO A 191 -24.98 -14.45 -7.66
C PRO A 191 -24.24 -13.46 -8.59
N ASN A 192 -24.54 -12.17 -8.44
CA ASN A 192 -23.82 -11.07 -9.08
C ASN A 192 -22.84 -10.46 -8.09
N LYS A 193 -21.61 -10.15 -8.51
CA LYS A 193 -20.62 -9.51 -7.63
C LYS A 193 -20.61 -7.99 -7.80
N TYR A 194 -20.53 -7.54 -9.05
CA TYR A 194 -20.40 -6.13 -9.41
C TYR A 194 -21.59 -5.30 -8.89
N GLY A 195 -21.32 -4.37 -7.96
CA GLY A 195 -22.34 -3.53 -7.34
C GLY A 195 -23.17 -4.17 -6.21
N TYR A 196 -22.99 -5.47 -5.91
CA TYR A 196 -23.74 -6.19 -4.86
C TYR A 196 -22.91 -6.47 -3.60
N LEU A 197 -21.58 -6.41 -3.71
CA LEU A 197 -20.68 -6.63 -2.58
C LEU A 197 -20.57 -5.37 -1.73
N CYS A 198 -20.39 -5.54 -0.42
CA CYS A 198 -20.17 -4.42 0.48
C CYS A 198 -18.72 -3.92 0.40
N GLY A 199 -18.50 -2.65 0.78
CA GLY A 199 -17.16 -2.08 1.01
C GLY A 199 -16.91 -1.88 2.50
N PHE A 200 -15.64 -1.90 2.89
CA PHE A 200 -15.22 -1.62 4.27
C PHE A 200 -14.95 -0.12 4.42
N ASP A 201 -15.61 0.53 5.38
CA ASP A 201 -15.27 1.90 5.77
C ASP A 201 -13.91 1.90 6.47
N VAL A 202 -13.00 2.79 6.04
CA VAL A 202 -11.64 2.92 6.58
C VAL A 202 -11.28 4.36 6.93
N ARG A 203 -12.29 5.23 7.07
CA ARG A 203 -12.09 6.63 7.47
C ARG A 203 -11.36 6.73 8.80
N ASP A 204 -10.54 7.77 8.93
CA ASP A 204 -9.72 8.02 10.13
C ASP A 204 -10.59 8.18 11.39
N ALA A 205 -11.81 8.71 11.23
CA ALA A 205 -12.80 8.84 12.31
C ALA A 205 -13.12 7.50 13.03
N LEU A 206 -12.89 6.35 12.38
CA LEU A 206 -13.07 5.03 12.97
C LEU A 206 -11.92 4.59 13.89
N ASN A 207 -10.82 5.36 13.95
CA ASN A 207 -9.62 5.05 14.73
C ASN A 207 -9.12 3.62 14.44
N GLU A 208 -8.89 2.81 15.47
CA GLU A 208 -8.39 1.44 15.33
C GLU A 208 -9.31 0.51 14.53
N LYS A 209 -10.61 0.83 14.44
CA LYS A 209 -11.56 0.05 13.65
C LYS A 209 -11.30 0.18 12.15
N ALA A 210 -10.73 1.29 11.68
CA ALA A 210 -10.29 1.43 10.28
C ALA A 210 -9.18 0.41 9.95
N THR A 211 -8.19 0.28 10.85
CA THR A 211 -7.09 -0.69 10.70
C THR A 211 -7.61 -2.13 10.70
N GLN A 212 -8.51 -2.46 11.64
CA GLN A 212 -9.14 -3.79 11.70
C GLN A 212 -9.92 -4.10 10.42
N ALA A 213 -10.77 -3.16 9.98
CA ALA A 213 -11.57 -3.31 8.77
C ALA A 213 -10.70 -3.50 7.52
N PHE A 214 -9.66 -2.68 7.35
CA PHE A 214 -8.76 -2.79 6.21
C PHE A 214 -8.00 -4.14 6.19
N ASN A 215 -7.50 -4.58 7.35
CA ASN A 215 -6.79 -5.86 7.43
C ASN A 215 -7.68 -7.05 7.06
N GLU A 216 -8.93 -7.07 7.54
CA GLU A 216 -9.88 -8.11 7.17
C GLU A 216 -10.33 -8.01 5.71
N ALA A 217 -10.41 -6.80 5.14
CA ALA A 217 -10.72 -6.62 3.73
C ALA A 217 -9.61 -7.12 2.79
N VAL A 218 -8.35 -6.86 3.12
CA VAL A 218 -7.18 -7.40 2.39
C VAL A 218 -7.15 -8.92 2.45
N LYS A 219 -7.37 -9.50 3.64
CA LYS A 219 -7.50 -10.95 3.80
C LYS A 219 -8.65 -11.51 2.97
N ALA A 220 -9.79 -10.82 2.92
CA ALA A 220 -10.94 -11.23 2.11
C ALA A 220 -10.61 -11.23 0.61
N GLN A 221 -9.86 -10.25 0.11
CA GLN A 221 -9.40 -10.23 -1.27
C GLN A 221 -8.53 -11.45 -1.59
N GLY A 222 -7.55 -11.75 -0.74
CA GLY A 222 -6.69 -12.93 -0.90
C GLY A 222 -7.46 -14.26 -0.87
N GLN A 223 -8.62 -14.30 -0.21
CA GLN A 223 -9.51 -15.46 -0.13
C GLN A 223 -10.57 -15.53 -1.25
N GLY A 224 -10.72 -14.48 -2.07
CA GLY A 224 -11.77 -14.38 -3.10
C GLY A 224 -11.52 -15.21 -4.37
N GLY A 225 -10.42 -15.97 -4.43
CA GLY A 225 -10.11 -16.91 -5.50
C GLY A 225 -9.93 -16.26 -6.88
N THR A 226 -10.27 -17.02 -7.94
CA THR A 226 -10.04 -16.62 -9.34
C THR A 226 -10.73 -15.32 -9.73
N PHE A 227 -11.95 -15.08 -9.25
CA PHE A 227 -12.67 -13.85 -9.58
C PHE A 227 -11.99 -12.62 -8.96
N ALA A 228 -11.62 -12.69 -7.68
CA ALA A 228 -10.93 -11.59 -7.02
C ALA A 228 -9.54 -11.35 -7.62
N PHE A 229 -8.82 -12.41 -7.99
CA PHE A 229 -7.54 -12.25 -8.69
C PHE A 229 -7.71 -11.60 -10.08
N ASN A 230 -8.80 -11.89 -10.79
CA ASN A 230 -9.08 -11.33 -12.12
C ASN A 230 -9.86 -10.00 -12.10
N THR A 231 -10.02 -9.40 -10.93
CA THR A 231 -10.71 -8.13 -10.73
C THR A 231 -9.87 -7.24 -9.81
N GLN A 232 -9.58 -6.01 -10.25
CA GLN A 232 -8.88 -5.06 -9.40
C GLN A 232 -9.69 -4.77 -8.12
N ASN A 233 -9.00 -4.57 -6.99
CA ASN A 233 -9.62 -3.99 -5.81
C ASN A 233 -9.84 -2.48 -6.00
N GLU A 234 -10.60 -1.87 -5.09
CA GLU A 234 -10.93 -0.46 -5.20
C GLU A 234 -10.91 0.24 -3.84
N PHE A 235 -9.99 1.18 -3.68
CA PHE A 235 -10.11 2.27 -2.74
C PHE A 235 -10.97 3.38 -3.32
N ARG A 236 -11.68 4.08 -2.43
CA ARG A 236 -12.29 5.37 -2.72
C ARG A 236 -11.65 6.43 -1.82
N LEU A 237 -11.03 7.43 -2.43
CA LEU A 237 -10.45 8.60 -1.76
C LEU A 237 -11.40 9.80 -1.90
N GLU A 238 -11.25 10.79 -1.02
CA GLU A 238 -11.94 12.07 -1.16
C GLU A 238 -11.60 12.77 -2.49
N ASN A 239 -12.52 13.60 -2.98
CA ASN A 239 -12.26 14.42 -4.15
C ASN A 239 -11.47 15.68 -3.74
N TRP A 240 -10.26 15.82 -4.25
CA TRP A 240 -9.39 16.98 -3.99
C TRP A 240 -9.62 18.17 -4.95
N GLY A 241 -10.51 18.05 -5.93
CA GLY A 241 -10.81 19.06 -6.92
C GLY A 241 -9.77 19.14 -8.05
N GLN A 242 -9.89 20.17 -8.89
CA GLN A 242 -9.02 20.36 -10.06
C GLN A 242 -7.73 21.12 -9.70
N GLY A 243 -6.68 20.95 -10.51
CA GLY A 243 -5.46 21.75 -10.45
C GLY A 243 -4.59 21.50 -9.22
N LYS A 244 -4.72 20.34 -8.58
CA LYS A 244 -3.96 20.00 -7.36
C LYS A 244 -2.64 19.27 -7.60
N GLY A 245 -2.26 19.04 -8.85
CA GLY A 245 -1.02 18.33 -9.24
C GLY A 245 0.20 18.64 -8.37
N PRO A 246 0.58 19.91 -8.14
CA PRO A 246 1.76 20.26 -7.34
C PRO A 246 1.73 19.78 -5.88
N VAL A 247 0.55 19.62 -5.28
CA VAL A 247 0.39 19.25 -3.87
C VAL A 247 -0.01 17.79 -3.66
N LEU A 248 -0.32 17.05 -4.72
CA LEU A 248 -0.63 15.62 -4.59
C LEU A 248 0.66 14.81 -4.30
N PRO A 249 0.57 13.73 -3.49
CA PRO A 249 1.72 12.90 -3.13
C PRO A 249 2.08 11.91 -4.26
N ILE A 250 2.11 12.36 -5.52
CA ILE A 250 2.45 11.51 -6.67
C ILE A 250 3.95 11.22 -6.64
N MET A 251 4.32 9.95 -6.54
CA MET A 251 5.71 9.51 -6.55
C MET A 251 6.17 8.96 -7.90
N ALA A 252 5.24 8.49 -8.72
CA ALA A 252 5.56 7.91 -10.03
C ALA A 252 4.37 7.96 -10.98
N ILE A 253 4.68 7.94 -12.27
CA ILE A 253 3.77 7.49 -13.32
C ILE A 253 4.12 6.03 -13.62
N PHE A 254 3.13 5.21 -13.94
CA PHE A 254 3.36 3.83 -14.34
C PHE A 254 2.78 3.52 -15.72
N TYR A 255 3.33 2.48 -16.35
CA TYR A 255 2.76 1.82 -17.53
C TYR A 255 2.96 0.31 -17.43
N LEU A 256 2.08 -0.47 -18.07
CA LEU A 256 2.14 -1.93 -18.04
C LEU A 256 2.94 -2.52 -19.20
N ASN A 257 2.78 -1.94 -20.39
CA ASN A 257 3.30 -2.48 -21.64
C ASN A 257 3.47 -1.37 -22.69
N ASP A 258 3.94 -1.72 -23.88
CA ASP A 258 4.23 -0.77 -24.96
C ASP A 258 3.00 0.03 -25.42
N THR A 259 1.78 -0.45 -25.21
CA THR A 259 0.55 0.29 -25.55
C THR A 259 0.25 1.40 -24.53
N GLY A 260 0.64 1.22 -23.26
CA GLY A 260 0.50 2.24 -22.21
C GLY A 260 1.67 3.22 -22.15
N LYS A 261 2.83 2.86 -22.71
CA LYS A 261 4.05 3.67 -22.62
C LYS A 261 3.90 5.09 -23.20
N PRO A 262 3.34 5.30 -24.42
CA PRO A 262 3.20 6.65 -24.98
C PRO A 262 2.34 7.57 -24.11
N ALA A 263 1.28 7.02 -23.51
CA ALA A 263 0.40 7.75 -22.59
C ALA A 263 1.15 8.17 -21.32
N ALA A 264 1.89 7.25 -20.68
CA ALA A 264 2.72 7.55 -19.53
C ALA A 264 3.83 8.57 -19.83
N GLN A 265 4.44 8.51 -21.01
CA GLN A 265 5.43 9.49 -21.47
C GLN A 265 4.82 10.88 -21.65
N TYR A 266 3.58 10.95 -22.12
CA TYR A 266 2.83 12.20 -22.20
C TYR A 266 2.55 12.77 -20.81
N ASP A 267 1.99 11.95 -19.92
CA ASP A 267 1.68 12.31 -18.54
C ASP A 267 2.93 12.82 -17.80
N GLN A 268 4.11 12.23 -18.04
CA GLN A 268 5.37 12.67 -17.42
C GLN A 268 5.78 14.08 -17.88
N ARG A 269 5.69 14.35 -19.18
CA ARG A 269 5.99 15.67 -19.73
C ARG A 269 5.01 16.72 -19.24
N ASP A 270 3.72 16.37 -19.25
CA ASP A 270 2.66 17.28 -18.82
C ASP A 270 2.83 17.64 -17.34
N PHE A 271 3.03 16.65 -16.46
CA PHE A 271 3.25 16.90 -15.03
C PHE A 271 4.44 17.84 -14.78
N LYS A 272 5.58 17.60 -15.44
CA LYS A 272 6.75 18.48 -15.31
C LYS A 272 6.47 19.88 -15.83
N THR A 273 5.75 20.01 -16.94
CA THR A 273 5.41 21.30 -17.54
C THR A 273 4.48 22.11 -16.64
N GLN A 274 3.46 21.48 -16.06
CA GLN A 274 2.47 22.18 -15.23
C GLN A 274 2.94 22.47 -13.81
N THR A 275 3.81 21.62 -13.26
CA THR A 275 4.15 21.67 -11.83
C THR A 275 5.61 22.02 -11.55
N GLY A 276 6.49 21.91 -12.54
CA GLY A 276 7.94 21.97 -12.35
C GLY A 276 8.54 20.73 -11.66
N ILE A 277 7.73 19.75 -11.26
CA ILE A 277 8.16 18.56 -10.54
C ILE A 277 8.44 17.44 -11.54
N TRP A 278 9.63 16.84 -11.45
CA TRP A 278 9.91 15.62 -12.18
C TRP A 278 9.47 14.41 -11.35
N ILE A 279 8.82 13.45 -11.99
CA ILE A 279 8.49 12.15 -11.42
C ILE A 279 8.93 11.04 -12.39
N PRO A 280 9.47 9.92 -11.89
CA PRO A 280 9.89 8.82 -12.75
C PRO A 280 8.69 8.09 -13.35
N MET A 281 8.90 7.55 -14.55
CA MET A 281 8.07 6.49 -15.11
C MET A 281 8.58 5.12 -14.66
N ILE A 282 7.68 4.29 -14.17
CA ILE A 282 7.97 2.93 -13.70
C ILE A 282 7.21 1.92 -14.57
N ARG A 283 7.92 0.95 -15.16
CA ARG A 283 7.28 -0.21 -15.77
C ARG A 283 6.74 -1.10 -14.66
N MET A 284 5.44 -1.31 -14.66
CA MET A 284 4.77 -2.19 -13.71
C MET A 284 4.33 -3.47 -14.42
N THR A 285 4.82 -4.63 -13.97
CA THR A 285 4.32 -5.92 -14.43
C THR A 285 3.34 -6.46 -13.41
N LEU A 286 2.06 -6.65 -13.79
CA LEU A 286 1.06 -7.28 -12.94
C LEU A 286 1.18 -8.81 -12.96
N PRO A 287 0.89 -9.50 -11.84
CA PRO A 287 0.97 -10.95 -11.76
C PRO A 287 -0.05 -11.61 -12.69
N GLN A 288 0.40 -12.58 -13.50
CA GLN A 288 -0.47 -13.36 -14.41
C GLN A 288 -1.07 -14.60 -13.75
N THR A 289 -0.53 -15.01 -12.60
CA THR A 289 -1.07 -16.09 -11.75
C THR A 289 -0.97 -15.66 -10.29
N PRO A 290 -1.77 -16.24 -9.37
CA PRO A 290 -1.68 -15.91 -7.94
C PRO A 290 -0.29 -16.16 -7.32
N ALA A 291 0.47 -17.11 -7.87
CA ALA A 291 1.82 -17.43 -7.44
C ALA A 291 2.88 -16.42 -7.95
N ALA A 292 2.63 -15.74 -9.08
CA ALA A 292 3.53 -14.73 -9.61
C ALA A 292 3.46 -13.44 -8.80
N ASP A 293 4.55 -12.67 -8.78
CA ASP A 293 4.62 -11.38 -8.10
C ASP A 293 4.61 -10.21 -9.09
N ALA A 294 4.11 -9.07 -8.63
CA ALA A 294 4.26 -7.83 -9.36
C ALA A 294 5.73 -7.37 -9.39
N LYS A 295 6.12 -6.65 -10.44
CA LYS A 295 7.45 -6.06 -10.58
C LYS A 295 7.36 -4.59 -10.90
N PHE A 296 8.34 -3.83 -10.41
CA PHE A 296 8.46 -2.39 -10.61
C PHE A 296 9.87 -2.10 -11.09
N GLU A 297 10.00 -1.57 -12.30
CA GLU A 297 11.29 -1.40 -12.96
C GLU A 297 11.42 0.03 -13.48
N PHE A 298 12.52 0.68 -13.13
CA PHE A 298 12.90 1.94 -13.75
C PHE A 298 13.75 1.64 -14.99
N ILE A 299 13.27 2.08 -16.16
CA ILE A 299 13.99 1.94 -17.43
C ILE A 299 14.31 3.35 -17.93
N THR A 300 15.60 3.68 -17.96
CA THR A 300 16.08 5.02 -18.38
C THR A 300 15.63 5.36 -19.80
N ALA A 301 15.67 4.39 -20.71
CA ALA A 301 15.28 4.58 -22.11
C ALA A 301 13.77 4.81 -22.32
N ASP A 302 12.94 4.51 -21.32
CA ASP A 302 11.49 4.69 -21.41
C ASP A 302 11.03 6.06 -20.89
N GLN A 303 11.89 6.80 -20.20
CA GLN A 303 11.58 8.15 -19.73
C GLN A 303 11.40 9.11 -20.91
N ALA A 304 10.40 9.99 -20.82
CA ALA A 304 10.17 11.04 -21.82
C ALA A 304 11.10 12.25 -21.63
N ILE A 305 11.56 12.48 -20.41
CA ILE A 305 12.39 13.62 -20.00
C ILE A 305 13.39 13.19 -18.91
N SER A 306 14.54 13.85 -18.87
CA SER A 306 15.52 13.71 -17.78
C SER A 306 15.01 14.37 -16.50
N SER A 307 15.50 13.87 -15.35
CA SER A 307 15.27 14.43 -14.01
C SER A 307 15.85 15.82 -13.83
#